data_AF-A0A7Y2YDE7-F1
#
_entry.id   AF-A0A7Y2YDE7-F1
#
_cell.length_a   1.000
_cell.length_b   1.000
_cell.length_c   1.000
_cell.angle_alpha   90.00
_cell.angle_beta   90.00
_cell.angle_gamma   90.00
#
_symmetry.space_group_name_H-M   'P 1'
#
loop_
_entity.id
_entity.type
_entity.pdbx_description
1 polymer ?
#
loop_
_entity_poly.entity_id
_entity_poly.type
_entity_poly.pdbx_seq_one_letter_code
_entity_poly.pdbx_strand_id
1 'polypeptide(L)'
;PALLLWIIGNEPDLNYSNPKVFDAINEISKMIHEVDGRHPTTTALSFSFKPELVDHVKKRMPDLDMISVQKYADIVNLPRYIDQAGIDLPYLVTEYGPVGHWEVEKTAWGAPIEPTSSEKAAHYRKNFEAVIEANPDRILGSYAFLWGQKQERTPTWYGMFLEDGSVTEAVDAMHFAWSGAWPDNRSPRMEGFYLDARPVEAGIELEPGERYPARAVASDPDGDPLTYRWALRRESDATQVGGDREEIPEKIPGLIEAADDGHAVLSAPEQAGDYRLFVYVYDGNGHAGHANIPFRVR
;
A
#
# COMPACT_ATOMS: atom_id res chain seq x y z
N PRO A 1 18.29 -20.53 -16.38
CA PRO A 1 18.70 -19.32 -15.63
C PRO A 1 17.46 -18.54 -15.17
N ALA A 2 17.42 -18.12 -13.89
CA ALA A 2 16.25 -17.46 -13.27
C ALA A 2 16.49 -15.99 -12.88
N LEU A 3 17.75 -15.54 -12.80
CA LEU A 3 18.08 -14.13 -12.55
C LEU A 3 17.72 -13.28 -13.78
N LEU A 4 17.06 -12.15 -13.55
CA LEU A 4 16.70 -11.21 -14.62
C LEU A 4 17.64 -10.02 -14.67
N LEU A 5 17.91 -9.37 -13.54
CA LEU A 5 18.67 -8.12 -13.42
C LEU A 5 19.21 -7.94 -12.00
N TRP A 6 20.13 -6.98 -11.82
CA TRP A 6 20.65 -6.56 -10.51
C TRP A 6 20.10 -5.18 -10.11
N ILE A 7 19.44 -5.09 -8.95
CA ILE A 7 19.03 -3.82 -8.34
C ILE A 7 20.08 -3.41 -7.29
N ILE A 8 20.81 -2.32 -7.55
CA ILE A 8 21.90 -1.82 -6.73
C ILE A 8 21.35 -0.79 -5.74
N GLY A 9 20.99 -1.28 -4.56
CA GLY A 9 20.42 -0.45 -3.48
C GLY A 9 18.92 -0.17 -3.63
N ASN A 10 18.30 0.23 -2.53
CA ASN A 10 16.90 0.61 -2.44
C ASN A 10 16.78 1.98 -1.80
N GLU A 11 16.14 2.90 -2.51
CA GLU A 11 15.91 4.29 -2.11
C GLU A 11 17.15 5.03 -1.58
N PRO A 12 18.33 4.94 -2.23
CA PRO A 12 19.52 5.66 -1.80
C PRO A 12 19.35 7.20 -1.89
N ASP A 13 18.28 7.66 -2.52
CA ASP A 13 17.89 9.06 -2.65
C ASP A 13 17.01 9.57 -1.50
N LEU A 14 16.52 8.70 -0.62
CA LEU A 14 15.85 9.11 0.60
C LEU A 14 16.87 9.61 1.63
N ASN A 15 16.76 10.88 2.01
CA ASN A 15 17.54 11.52 3.07
C ASN A 15 19.08 11.38 2.90
N TYR A 16 19.58 11.28 1.67
CA TYR A 16 21.02 11.24 1.42
C TYR A 16 21.69 12.55 1.83
N SER A 17 22.88 12.45 2.42
CA SER A 17 23.72 13.61 2.77
C SER A 17 25.02 13.65 1.96
N ASN A 18 25.41 12.53 1.34
CA ASN A 18 26.65 12.40 0.59
C ASN A 18 26.36 11.87 -0.83
N PRO A 19 26.44 12.71 -1.87
CA PRO A 19 26.12 12.32 -3.25
C PRO A 19 27.09 11.28 -3.85
N LYS A 20 28.20 10.96 -3.18
CA LYS A 20 29.09 9.86 -3.58
C LYS A 20 28.42 8.48 -3.54
N VAL A 21 27.26 8.34 -2.88
CA VAL A 21 26.45 7.11 -2.95
C VAL A 21 26.09 6.77 -4.40
N PHE A 22 25.79 7.77 -5.24
CA PHE A 22 25.47 7.57 -6.65
C PHE A 22 26.71 7.16 -7.46
N ASP A 23 27.88 7.73 -7.15
CA ASP A 23 29.14 7.28 -7.77
C ASP A 23 29.42 5.81 -7.43
N ALA A 24 29.19 5.39 -6.18
CA ALA A 24 29.37 4.02 -5.75
C ALA A 24 28.41 3.04 -6.47
N ILE A 25 27.14 3.42 -6.67
CA ILE A 25 26.18 2.64 -7.46
C ILE A 25 26.71 2.40 -8.88
N ASN A 26 27.26 3.44 -9.50
CA ASN A 26 27.83 3.35 -10.83
C ASN A 26 29.05 2.43 -10.91
N GLU A 27 29.96 2.50 -9.94
CA GLU A 27 31.11 1.61 -9.90
C GLU A 27 30.71 0.15 -9.65
N ILE A 28 29.64 -0.08 -8.87
CA ILE A 28 29.06 -1.43 -8.70
C ILE A 28 28.45 -1.93 -10.01
N SER A 29 27.76 -1.06 -10.77
CA SER A 29 27.23 -1.41 -12.08
C SER A 29 28.33 -1.89 -13.04
N LYS A 30 29.43 -1.13 -13.15
CA LYS A 30 30.57 -1.49 -14.01
C LYS A 30 31.18 -2.83 -13.62
N MET A 31 31.35 -3.05 -12.32
CA MET A 31 31.84 -4.34 -11.80
C MET A 31 30.89 -5.48 -12.17
N ILE A 32 29.58 -5.28 -12.04
CA ILE A 32 28.59 -6.30 -12.42
C ILE A 32 28.69 -6.59 -13.92
N HIS A 33 28.80 -5.60 -14.80
CA HIS A 33 28.95 -5.86 -16.24
C HIS A 33 30.27 -6.58 -16.58
N GLU A 34 31.35 -6.32 -15.85
CA GLU A 34 32.63 -7.04 -16.03
C GLU A 34 32.53 -8.52 -15.61
N VAL A 35 31.87 -8.81 -14.49
CA VAL A 35 31.77 -10.15 -13.90
C VAL A 35 30.60 -10.97 -14.46
N ASP A 36 29.47 -10.31 -14.68
CA ASP A 36 28.18 -10.83 -15.14
C ASP A 36 27.67 -9.98 -16.32
N GLY A 37 28.37 -10.07 -17.45
CA GLY A 37 28.03 -9.36 -18.70
C GLY A 37 26.73 -9.83 -19.38
N ARG A 38 25.84 -10.52 -18.67
CA ARG A 38 24.54 -11.01 -19.18
C ARG A 38 23.35 -10.24 -18.61
N HIS A 39 23.38 -9.84 -17.35
CA HIS A 39 22.21 -9.27 -16.67
C HIS A 39 22.34 -7.75 -16.52
N PRO A 40 21.29 -6.99 -16.84
CA PRO A 40 21.33 -5.53 -16.72
C PRO A 40 21.32 -5.08 -15.26
N THR A 41 21.70 -3.82 -15.05
CA THR A 41 21.78 -3.17 -13.74
C THR A 41 20.80 -2.01 -13.64
N THR A 42 20.32 -1.76 -12.41
CA THR A 42 19.47 -0.62 -12.09
C THR A 42 19.64 -0.22 -10.62
N THR A 43 19.00 0.87 -10.19
CA THR A 43 18.85 1.25 -8.79
C THR A 43 17.41 1.70 -8.54
N ALA A 44 16.81 1.30 -7.42
CA ALA A 44 15.45 1.66 -7.07
C ALA A 44 15.42 3.00 -6.32
N LEU A 45 14.76 4.01 -6.90
CA LEU A 45 14.69 5.37 -6.37
C LEU A 45 13.24 5.70 -5.93
N SER A 46 13.07 6.32 -4.76
CA SER A 46 11.80 7.00 -4.40
C SER A 46 11.45 8.12 -5.40
N PHE A 47 12.51 8.63 -6.02
CA PHE A 47 12.65 9.62 -7.07
C PHE A 47 11.70 10.81 -6.97
N SER A 48 12.10 11.81 -6.20
CA SER A 48 11.36 13.09 -6.10
C SER A 48 11.36 13.95 -7.38
N PHE A 49 12.12 13.56 -8.41
CA PHE A 49 12.33 14.33 -9.65
C PHE A 49 12.84 15.76 -9.46
N LYS A 50 13.39 16.09 -8.28
CA LYS A 50 14.06 17.39 -8.06
C LYS A 50 15.25 17.52 -9.03
N PRO A 51 15.52 18.72 -9.58
CA PRO A 51 16.58 18.92 -10.58
C PRO A 51 17.95 18.39 -10.13
N GLU A 52 18.31 18.55 -8.87
CA GLU A 52 19.57 18.03 -8.30
C GLU A 52 19.67 16.51 -8.39
N LEU A 53 18.60 15.79 -8.04
CA LEU A 53 18.57 14.33 -8.07
C LEU A 53 18.57 13.80 -9.51
N VAL A 54 17.85 14.48 -10.42
CA VAL A 54 17.93 14.18 -11.86
C VAL A 54 19.35 14.36 -12.37
N ASP A 55 20.04 15.43 -11.95
CA ASP A 55 21.44 15.66 -12.27
C ASP A 55 22.37 14.56 -11.73
N HIS A 56 22.12 14.06 -10.51
CA HIS A 56 22.86 12.93 -9.95
C HIS A 56 22.68 11.66 -10.79
N VAL A 57 21.44 11.31 -11.13
CA VAL A 57 21.17 10.14 -11.99
C VAL A 57 21.93 10.25 -13.30
N LYS A 58 21.82 11.39 -14.00
CA LYS A 58 22.42 11.57 -15.33
C LYS A 58 23.94 11.65 -15.31
N LYS A 59 24.54 12.28 -14.29
CA LYS A 59 25.99 12.56 -14.26
C LYS A 59 26.79 11.53 -13.48
N ARG A 60 26.20 10.92 -12.46
CA ARG A 60 26.91 10.04 -11.51
C ARG A 60 26.62 8.56 -11.72
N MET A 61 25.51 8.21 -12.37
CA MET A 61 25.13 6.83 -12.66
C MET A 61 24.98 6.52 -14.17
N PRO A 62 25.89 6.98 -15.06
CA PRO A 62 25.75 6.78 -16.50
C PRO A 62 25.86 5.32 -16.96
N ASP A 63 26.35 4.41 -16.11
CA ASP A 63 26.55 3.00 -16.46
C ASP A 63 25.28 2.14 -16.31
N LEU A 64 24.24 2.65 -15.63
CA LEU A 64 23.00 1.89 -15.44
C LEU A 64 22.27 1.66 -16.77
N ASP A 65 21.77 0.43 -16.99
CA ASP A 65 20.99 0.07 -18.18
C ASP A 65 19.57 0.63 -18.14
N MET A 66 19.04 0.86 -16.94
CA MET A 66 17.70 1.41 -16.68
C MET A 66 17.63 2.04 -15.29
N ILE A 67 16.63 2.89 -15.05
CA ILE A 67 16.31 3.36 -13.71
C ILE A 67 15.09 2.63 -13.17
N SER A 68 15.03 2.43 -11.86
CA SER A 68 13.86 1.87 -11.21
C SER A 68 13.24 2.93 -10.31
N VAL A 69 11.92 3.08 -10.37
CA VAL A 69 11.19 4.12 -9.65
C VAL A 69 10.12 3.50 -8.77
N GLN A 70 9.99 4.03 -7.55
CA GLN A 70 8.94 3.67 -6.61
C GLN A 70 7.92 4.82 -6.55
N LYS A 71 6.66 4.54 -6.88
CA LYS A 71 5.58 5.53 -6.88
C LYS A 71 4.24 4.92 -6.47
N TYR A 72 3.56 5.63 -5.57
CA TYR A 72 2.24 5.28 -5.03
C TYR A 72 1.16 6.12 -5.71
N ALA A 73 0.50 7.07 -5.02
CA ALA A 73 -0.61 7.82 -5.63
C ALA A 73 -0.19 8.66 -6.85
N ASP A 74 1.03 9.20 -6.83
CA ASP A 74 1.53 10.10 -7.89
C ASP A 74 2.10 9.35 -9.11
N ILE A 75 1.96 8.02 -9.17
CA ILE A 75 2.43 7.21 -10.32
C ILE A 75 1.79 7.65 -11.64
N VAL A 76 0.55 8.17 -11.60
CA VAL A 76 -0.17 8.68 -12.78
C VAL A 76 0.59 9.79 -13.52
N ASN A 77 1.50 10.48 -12.83
CA ASN A 77 2.33 11.54 -13.40
C ASN A 77 3.72 11.06 -13.84
N LEU A 78 4.08 9.80 -13.59
CA LEU A 78 5.42 9.27 -13.78
C LEU A 78 5.95 9.46 -15.22
N PRO A 79 5.20 9.13 -16.30
CA PRO A 79 5.70 9.35 -17.67
C PRO A 79 6.07 10.81 -17.93
N ARG A 80 5.21 11.75 -17.48
CA ARG A 80 5.47 13.18 -17.60
C ARG A 80 6.72 13.61 -16.84
N TYR A 81 6.94 13.09 -15.63
CA TYR A 81 8.14 13.44 -14.85
C TYR A 81 9.42 12.94 -15.52
N ILE A 82 9.40 11.72 -16.06
CA ILE A 82 10.54 11.13 -16.77
C ILE A 82 10.90 11.97 -18.01
N ASP A 83 9.89 12.38 -18.78
CA ASP A 83 10.09 13.21 -19.97
C ASP A 83 10.62 14.61 -19.60
N GLN A 84 10.08 15.23 -18.54
CA GLN A 84 10.55 16.53 -18.05
C GLN A 84 11.98 16.46 -17.49
N ALA A 85 12.36 15.34 -16.89
CA ALA A 85 13.72 15.08 -16.42
C ALA A 85 14.71 14.87 -17.58
N GLY A 86 14.22 14.63 -18.81
CA GLY A 86 15.03 14.31 -19.97
C GLY A 86 15.89 13.07 -19.72
N ILE A 87 15.27 12.04 -19.12
CA ILE A 87 15.88 10.72 -18.92
C ILE A 87 15.42 9.84 -20.08
N ASP A 88 16.35 9.39 -20.91
CA ASP A 88 16.04 8.58 -22.10
C ASP A 88 16.06 7.07 -21.81
N LEU A 89 16.61 6.65 -20.67
CA LEU A 89 16.64 5.25 -20.27
C LEU A 89 15.22 4.68 -20.13
N PRO A 90 15.02 3.39 -20.46
CA PRO A 90 13.83 2.68 -20.01
C PRO A 90 13.80 2.60 -18.49
N TYR A 91 12.64 2.30 -17.91
CA TYR A 91 12.50 2.22 -16.47
C TYR A 91 11.58 1.10 -16.00
N LEU A 92 11.81 0.67 -14.76
CA LEU A 92 10.92 -0.25 -14.04
C LEU A 92 10.15 0.52 -12.97
N VAL A 93 8.91 0.12 -12.72
CA VAL A 93 8.17 0.55 -11.55
C VAL A 93 8.37 -0.50 -10.46
N THR A 94 9.40 -0.35 -9.63
CA THR A 94 9.81 -1.39 -8.66
C THR A 94 8.96 -1.41 -7.40
N GLU A 95 8.20 -0.36 -7.12
CA GLU A 95 7.13 -0.40 -6.14
C GLU A 95 5.99 0.51 -6.60
N TYR A 96 4.79 -0.05 -6.59
CA TYR A 96 3.54 0.68 -6.65
C TYR A 96 2.48 -0.09 -5.87
N GLY A 97 1.55 0.64 -5.28
CA GLY A 97 0.62 0.05 -4.34
C GLY A 97 -0.54 0.98 -4.02
N PRO A 98 -1.22 0.76 -2.89
CA PRO A 98 -2.24 1.69 -2.44
C PRO A 98 -1.62 3.06 -2.10
N VAL A 99 -2.48 4.06 -1.99
CA VAL A 99 -2.08 5.43 -1.60
C VAL A 99 -1.27 5.42 -0.30
N GLY A 100 -0.16 6.15 -0.27
CA GLY A 100 0.71 6.20 0.90
C GLY A 100 0.01 6.88 2.08
N HIS A 101 0.30 6.46 3.32
CA HIS A 101 -0.28 7.06 4.53
C HIS A 101 0.03 8.56 4.72
N TRP A 102 1.03 9.08 4.01
CA TRP A 102 1.35 10.50 3.96
C TRP A 102 0.54 11.28 2.91
N GLU A 103 -0.14 10.59 1.99
CA GLU A 103 -0.88 11.17 0.85
C GLU A 103 -2.40 11.17 1.05
N VAL A 104 -2.90 10.49 2.09
CA VAL A 104 -4.32 10.44 2.44
C VAL A 104 -4.75 11.59 3.34
N GLU A 105 -6.07 11.82 3.38
CA GLU A 105 -6.68 12.69 4.38
C GLU A 105 -6.44 12.16 5.80
N LYS A 106 -6.41 13.09 6.77
CA LYS A 106 -6.18 12.78 8.18
C LYS A 106 -7.32 13.33 9.01
N THR A 107 -7.66 12.63 10.08
CA THR A 107 -8.58 13.12 11.10
C THR A 107 -8.05 14.40 11.75
N ALA A 108 -8.89 15.11 12.51
CA ALA A 108 -8.48 16.30 13.26
C ALA A 108 -7.33 16.04 14.26
N TRP A 109 -7.09 14.78 14.61
CA TRP A 109 -6.00 14.34 15.48
C TRP A 109 -4.82 13.70 14.76
N GLY A 110 -4.79 13.74 13.43
CA GLY A 110 -3.65 13.30 12.64
C GLY A 110 -3.63 11.81 12.30
N ALA A 111 -4.61 11.02 12.74
CA ALA A 111 -4.75 9.63 12.30
C ALA A 111 -5.08 9.58 10.80
N PRO A 112 -4.29 8.88 9.96
CA PRO A 112 -4.51 8.83 8.53
C PRO A 112 -5.70 7.92 8.17
N ILE A 113 -6.55 8.37 7.26
CA ILE A 113 -7.73 7.60 6.81
C ILE A 113 -7.26 6.54 5.83
N GLU A 114 -7.42 5.28 6.22
CA GLU A 114 -6.96 4.16 5.40
C GLU A 114 -8.04 3.78 4.37
N PRO A 115 -7.70 3.62 3.08
CA PRO A 115 -8.65 3.11 2.11
C PRO A 115 -9.11 1.69 2.45
N THR A 116 -10.32 1.35 2.05
CA THR A 116 -10.84 -0.02 2.10
C THR A 116 -10.09 -0.93 1.13
N SER A 117 -10.13 -2.25 1.36
CA SER A 117 -9.58 -3.25 0.41
C SER A 117 -10.03 -3.02 -1.05
N SER A 118 -11.30 -2.66 -1.27
CA SER A 118 -11.83 -2.39 -2.61
C SER A 118 -11.30 -1.12 -3.25
N GLU A 119 -11.12 -0.06 -2.47
CA GLU A 119 -10.48 1.18 -2.96
C GLU A 119 -9.01 0.94 -3.30
N LYS A 120 -8.30 0.14 -2.49
CA LYS A 120 -6.93 -0.27 -2.79
C LYS A 120 -6.85 -1.06 -4.09
N ALA A 121 -7.71 -2.06 -4.27
CA ALA A 121 -7.79 -2.86 -5.48
C ALA A 121 -8.05 -2.01 -6.73
N ALA A 122 -8.99 -1.07 -6.63
CA ALA A 122 -9.26 -0.11 -7.70
C ALA A 122 -8.03 0.75 -8.03
N HIS A 123 -7.27 1.15 -7.01
CA HIS A 123 -6.05 1.94 -7.19
C HIS A 123 -4.94 1.14 -7.88
N TYR A 124 -4.69 -0.11 -7.48
CA TYR A 124 -3.75 -1.01 -8.15
C TYR A 124 -4.08 -1.16 -9.63
N ARG A 125 -5.34 -1.51 -9.93
CA ARG A 125 -5.80 -1.72 -11.30
C ARG A 125 -5.66 -0.46 -12.14
N LYS A 126 -6.14 0.68 -11.64
CA LYS A 126 -6.04 1.97 -12.32
C LYS A 126 -4.59 2.32 -12.64
N ASN A 127 -3.68 2.19 -11.68
CA ASN A 127 -2.28 2.55 -11.87
C ASN A 127 -1.59 1.62 -12.87
N PHE A 128 -1.93 0.32 -12.84
CA PHE A 128 -1.44 -0.61 -13.84
C PHE A 128 -1.93 -0.25 -15.24
N GLU A 129 -3.24 -0.18 -15.46
CA GLU A 129 -3.84 0.07 -16.77
C GLU A 129 -3.45 1.45 -17.34
N ALA A 130 -3.52 2.51 -16.52
CA ALA A 130 -3.31 3.88 -16.99
C ALA A 130 -1.84 4.28 -17.15
N VAL A 131 -0.92 3.59 -16.47
CA VAL A 131 0.50 3.96 -16.47
C VAL A 131 1.37 2.83 -16.97
N ILE A 132 1.35 1.68 -16.31
CA ILE A 132 2.28 0.59 -16.60
C ILE A 132 1.99 -0.01 -17.97
N GLU A 133 0.75 -0.47 -18.20
CA GLU A 133 0.32 -1.08 -19.46
C GLU A 133 0.29 -0.07 -20.62
N ALA A 134 -0.10 1.18 -20.35
CA ALA A 134 -0.22 2.23 -21.36
C ALA A 134 1.12 2.76 -21.89
N ASN A 135 2.26 2.41 -21.29
CA ASN A 135 3.58 2.94 -21.67
C ASN A 135 4.61 1.81 -21.97
N PRO A 136 4.30 0.86 -22.87
CA PRO A 136 5.13 -0.33 -23.10
C PRO A 136 6.50 -0.01 -23.74
N ASP A 137 6.64 1.15 -24.39
CA ASP A 137 7.90 1.57 -25.02
C ASP A 137 8.94 2.12 -24.02
N ARG A 138 8.51 2.42 -22.78
CA ARG A 138 9.35 3.03 -21.74
C ARG A 138 9.39 2.22 -20.46
N ILE A 139 8.27 1.61 -20.07
CA ILE A 139 8.13 0.82 -18.84
C ILE A 139 8.34 -0.65 -19.17
N LEU A 140 9.44 -1.23 -18.67
CA LEU A 140 9.79 -2.63 -18.94
C LEU A 140 9.01 -3.63 -18.08
N GLY A 141 8.36 -3.16 -17.02
CA GLY A 141 7.62 -3.98 -16.07
C GLY A 141 7.43 -3.28 -14.74
N SER A 142 6.74 -3.97 -13.83
CA SER A 142 6.43 -3.45 -12.50
C SER A 142 6.39 -4.54 -11.43
N TYR A 143 6.49 -4.11 -10.17
CA TYR A 143 6.37 -4.98 -8.99
C TYR A 143 5.35 -4.36 -8.02
N ALA A 144 4.24 -5.06 -7.79
CA ALA A 144 3.18 -4.63 -6.89
C ALA A 144 3.61 -4.78 -5.43
N PHE A 145 3.33 -3.77 -4.61
CA PHE A 145 3.75 -3.69 -3.21
C PHE A 145 2.58 -3.36 -2.26
N LEU A 146 2.37 -4.12 -1.17
CA LEU A 146 3.20 -5.21 -0.63
C LEU A 146 2.54 -6.56 -0.93
N TRP A 147 3.18 -7.39 -1.77
CA TRP A 147 2.77 -8.79 -1.98
C TRP A 147 3.09 -9.64 -0.73
N GLY A 148 2.23 -9.55 0.27
CA GLY A 148 2.35 -10.21 1.57
C GLY A 148 1.58 -9.44 2.62
N GLN A 149 2.04 -9.55 3.87
CA GLN A 149 1.49 -8.81 5.00
C GLN A 149 2.63 -8.25 5.85
N LYS A 150 2.49 -6.98 6.25
CA LYS A 150 3.40 -6.29 7.16
C LYS A 150 2.62 -5.23 7.92
N GLN A 151 2.98 -5.03 9.19
CA GLN A 151 2.55 -3.85 9.93
C GLN A 151 3.24 -2.60 9.39
N GLU A 152 2.43 -1.65 8.92
CA GLU A 152 2.92 -0.34 8.51
C GLU A 152 1.80 0.70 8.66
N ARG A 153 1.88 1.48 9.73
CA ARG A 153 0.79 2.25 10.38
C ARG A 153 -0.34 1.37 10.89
N THR A 154 -0.89 0.50 10.05
CA THR A 154 -1.93 -0.47 10.41
C THR A 154 -1.52 -1.86 9.89
N PRO A 155 -2.15 -2.95 10.40
CA PRO A 155 -1.87 -4.30 9.91
C PRO A 155 -2.42 -4.54 8.49
N THR A 156 -3.17 -3.60 7.92
CA THR A 156 -3.84 -3.73 6.63
C THR A 156 -3.36 -2.74 5.58
N TRP A 157 -2.50 -1.76 5.91
CA TRP A 157 -2.24 -0.61 5.02
C TRP A 157 -1.75 -1.01 3.62
N TYR A 158 -0.59 -1.66 3.52
CA TYR A 158 0.03 -2.00 2.24
C TYR A 158 -0.09 -3.48 1.86
N GLY A 159 -0.36 -4.35 2.84
CA GLY A 159 -0.45 -5.80 2.62
C GLY A 159 -1.58 -6.17 1.66
N MET A 160 -1.24 -6.96 0.64
CA MET A 160 -2.21 -7.59 -0.26
C MET A 160 -2.83 -8.87 0.35
N PHE A 161 -2.28 -9.34 1.47
CA PHE A 161 -2.76 -10.48 2.24
C PHE A 161 -3.05 -10.03 3.68
N LEU A 162 -4.01 -10.69 4.31
CA LEU A 162 -4.23 -10.56 5.75
C LEU A 162 -3.22 -11.39 6.55
N GLU A 163 -3.14 -11.14 7.86
CA GLU A 163 -2.22 -11.83 8.77
C GLU A 163 -2.44 -13.36 8.81
N ASP A 164 -3.68 -13.80 8.56
CA ASP A 164 -4.04 -15.22 8.48
C ASP A 164 -3.77 -15.85 7.09
N GLY A 165 -3.20 -15.08 6.16
CA GLY A 165 -2.89 -15.51 4.80
C GLY A 165 -4.04 -15.34 3.81
N SER A 166 -5.20 -14.83 4.24
CA SER A 166 -6.33 -14.59 3.33
C SER A 166 -5.97 -13.57 2.25
N VAL A 167 -6.40 -13.85 1.04
CA VAL A 167 -6.17 -13.04 -0.16
C VAL A 167 -7.15 -11.85 -0.17
N THR A 168 -6.72 -10.67 -0.62
CA THR A 168 -7.60 -9.50 -0.73
C THR A 168 -7.87 -9.13 -2.19
N GLU A 169 -8.86 -8.25 -2.42
CA GLU A 169 -9.23 -7.78 -3.78
C GLU A 169 -8.05 -7.13 -4.53
N ALA A 170 -6.99 -6.69 -3.82
CA ALA A 170 -5.76 -6.22 -4.45
C ALA A 170 -5.04 -7.31 -5.26
N VAL A 171 -5.04 -8.56 -4.78
CA VAL A 171 -4.46 -9.71 -5.51
C VAL A 171 -5.32 -10.02 -6.73
N ASP A 172 -6.65 -9.98 -6.61
CA ASP A 172 -7.56 -10.20 -7.73
C ASP A 172 -7.38 -9.15 -8.82
N ALA A 173 -7.22 -7.88 -8.41
CA ALA A 173 -6.91 -6.79 -9.32
C ALA A 173 -5.61 -7.04 -10.10
N MET A 174 -4.58 -7.55 -9.42
CA MET A 174 -3.32 -7.90 -10.06
C MET A 174 -3.41 -9.15 -10.93
N HIS A 175 -4.19 -10.16 -10.53
CA HIS A 175 -4.50 -11.33 -11.36
C HIS A 175 -5.13 -10.87 -12.68
N PHE A 176 -6.13 -10.00 -12.61
CA PHE A 176 -6.78 -9.42 -13.79
C PHE A 176 -5.80 -8.60 -14.65
N ALA A 177 -5.06 -7.69 -14.02
CA ALA A 177 -4.09 -6.85 -14.71
C ALA A 177 -3.02 -7.65 -15.48
N TRP A 178 -2.55 -8.77 -14.92
CA TRP A 178 -1.48 -9.55 -15.54
C TRP A 178 -1.96 -10.62 -16.51
N SER A 179 -3.17 -11.17 -16.32
CA SER A 179 -3.66 -12.29 -17.13
C SER A 179 -4.77 -11.90 -18.12
N GLY A 180 -5.43 -10.76 -17.91
CA GLY A 180 -6.62 -10.35 -18.63
C GLY A 180 -7.92 -11.04 -18.18
N ALA A 181 -7.87 -11.88 -17.15
CA ALA A 181 -9.03 -12.59 -16.60
C ALA A 181 -9.13 -12.43 -15.08
N TRP A 182 -10.34 -12.45 -14.53
CA TRP A 182 -10.52 -12.50 -13.09
C TRP A 182 -10.18 -13.90 -12.55
N PRO A 183 -9.74 -14.02 -11.28
CA PRO A 183 -9.62 -15.34 -10.65
C PRO A 183 -10.99 -16.02 -10.57
N ASP A 184 -10.99 -17.35 -10.51
CA ASP A 184 -12.22 -18.16 -10.42
C ASP A 184 -13.05 -17.87 -9.16
N ASN A 185 -12.39 -17.42 -8.09
CA ASN A 185 -13.00 -16.95 -6.84
C ASN A 185 -12.42 -15.59 -6.51
N ARG A 186 -13.28 -14.60 -6.30
CA ARG A 186 -12.90 -13.20 -6.06
C ARG A 186 -13.19 -12.84 -4.61
N SER A 187 -12.36 -11.95 -4.09
CA SER A 187 -12.44 -11.48 -2.73
C SER A 187 -13.70 -10.65 -2.46
N PRO A 188 -14.24 -10.69 -1.23
CA PRO A 188 -15.32 -9.82 -0.80
C PRO A 188 -14.98 -8.34 -1.01
N ARG A 189 -15.97 -7.59 -1.50
CA ARG A 189 -15.86 -6.15 -1.78
C ARG A 189 -16.45 -5.36 -0.64
N MET A 190 -15.73 -4.33 -0.20
CA MET A 190 -16.24 -3.35 0.75
C MET A 190 -16.98 -2.24 0.02
N GLU A 191 -18.21 -1.99 0.42
CA GLU A 191 -19.09 -0.95 -0.18
C GLU A 191 -19.31 0.22 0.78
N GLY A 192 -19.14 0.00 2.08
CA GLY A 192 -19.22 1.06 3.09
C GLY A 192 -18.85 0.57 4.47
N PHE A 193 -18.37 1.48 5.31
CA PHE A 193 -18.15 1.21 6.71
C PHE A 193 -18.55 2.43 7.54
N TYR A 194 -19.38 2.21 8.56
CA TYR A 194 -19.98 3.26 9.37
C TYR A 194 -19.86 2.95 10.85
N LEU A 195 -19.65 3.98 11.65
CA LEU A 195 -19.71 3.95 13.11
C LEU A 195 -20.62 5.08 13.57
N ASP A 196 -21.64 4.75 14.36
CA ASP A 196 -22.70 5.67 14.77
C ASP A 196 -23.37 6.37 13.56
N ALA A 197 -23.68 5.57 12.53
CA ALA A 197 -24.23 6.01 11.23
C ALA A 197 -23.39 7.06 10.48
N ARG A 198 -22.13 7.28 10.88
CA ARG A 198 -21.20 8.22 10.26
C ARG A 198 -20.10 7.47 9.49
N PRO A 199 -19.72 7.95 8.29
CA PRO A 199 -18.61 7.38 7.55
C PRO A 199 -17.27 7.83 8.13
N VAL A 200 -16.17 7.27 7.63
CA VAL A 200 -14.82 7.49 8.18
C VAL A 200 -14.37 8.96 8.12
N GLU A 201 -14.80 9.71 7.10
CA GLU A 201 -14.43 11.10 6.86
C GLU A 201 -15.10 12.07 7.87
N ALA A 202 -16.08 11.59 8.64
CA ALA A 202 -16.83 12.43 9.56
C ALA A 202 -16.04 12.85 10.83
N GLY A 203 -14.83 12.32 11.05
CA GLY A 203 -14.01 12.63 12.22
C GLY A 203 -14.70 12.23 13.52
N ILE A 204 -14.83 10.92 13.75
CA ILE A 204 -15.71 10.39 14.79
C ILE A 204 -15.11 10.58 16.19
N GLU A 205 -15.81 11.35 17.01
CA GLU A 205 -15.56 11.46 18.45
C GLU A 205 -16.73 10.83 19.23
N LEU A 206 -16.41 10.07 20.27
CA LEU A 206 -17.33 9.27 21.10
C LEU A 206 -17.16 9.63 22.58
N GLU A 207 -18.23 9.45 23.34
CA GLU A 207 -18.20 9.57 24.80
C GLU A 207 -17.73 8.24 25.43
N PRO A 208 -16.95 8.27 26.52
CA PRO A 208 -16.42 7.08 27.15
C PRO A 208 -17.53 6.18 27.72
N GLY A 209 -17.39 4.86 27.55
CA GLY A 209 -18.32 3.86 28.08
C GLY A 209 -19.65 3.72 27.33
N GLU A 210 -20.00 4.69 26.47
CA GLU A 210 -21.23 4.66 25.67
C GLU A 210 -21.18 3.63 24.54
N ARG A 211 -22.37 3.23 24.07
CA ARG A 211 -22.54 2.16 23.06
C ARG A 211 -22.94 2.74 21.71
N TYR A 212 -22.20 2.37 20.67
CA TYR A 212 -22.38 2.90 19.32
C TYR A 212 -22.53 1.76 18.29
N PRO A 213 -23.52 1.83 17.38
CA PRO A 213 -23.67 0.84 16.33
C PRO A 213 -22.58 0.99 15.27
N ALA A 214 -21.97 -0.11 14.86
CA ALA A 214 -21.08 -0.21 13.71
C ALA A 214 -21.74 -1.05 12.62
N ARG A 215 -21.52 -0.67 11.35
CA ARG A 215 -22.07 -1.37 10.18
C ARG A 215 -21.07 -1.41 9.05
N ALA A 216 -20.67 -2.60 8.65
CA ALA A 216 -19.95 -2.87 7.41
C ALA A 216 -20.95 -3.29 6.34
N VAL A 217 -20.80 -2.76 5.13
CA VAL A 217 -21.55 -3.17 3.94
C VAL A 217 -20.55 -3.80 2.99
N ALA A 218 -20.80 -5.06 2.64
CA ALA A 218 -19.94 -5.82 1.76
C ALA A 218 -20.76 -6.74 0.86
N SER A 219 -20.18 -7.09 -0.27
CA SER A 219 -20.74 -8.04 -1.24
C SER A 219 -19.67 -9.02 -1.69
N ASP A 220 -20.11 -10.24 -2.04
CA ASP A 220 -19.23 -11.25 -2.62
C ASP A 220 -19.53 -11.37 -4.13
N PRO A 221 -18.54 -11.20 -5.03
CA PRO A 221 -18.78 -11.30 -6.47
C PRO A 221 -19.29 -12.67 -6.94
N ASP A 222 -18.96 -13.74 -6.23
CA ASP A 222 -19.29 -15.13 -6.57
C ASP A 222 -20.53 -15.63 -5.81
N GLY A 223 -21.03 -14.81 -4.87
CA GLY A 223 -22.24 -15.06 -4.09
C GLY A 223 -22.00 -15.92 -2.86
N ASP A 224 -20.76 -16.01 -2.39
CA ASP A 224 -20.41 -16.76 -1.19
C ASP A 224 -21.00 -16.13 0.10
N PRO A 225 -21.40 -16.95 1.09
CA PRO A 225 -21.84 -16.44 2.38
C PRO A 225 -20.69 -15.72 3.13
N LEU A 226 -20.93 -14.47 3.52
CA LEU A 226 -19.93 -13.65 4.19
C LEU A 226 -19.95 -13.83 5.71
N THR A 227 -18.75 -13.87 6.30
CA THR A 227 -18.57 -13.82 7.77
C THR A 227 -17.73 -12.60 8.17
N TYR A 228 -18.05 -12.02 9.32
CA TYR A 228 -17.46 -10.76 9.76
C TYR A 228 -16.65 -10.94 11.03
N ARG A 229 -15.43 -10.42 11.05
CA ARG A 229 -14.59 -10.33 12.25
C ARG A 229 -14.24 -8.89 12.54
N TRP A 230 -14.28 -8.54 13.81
CA TRP A 230 -14.08 -7.18 14.29
C TRP A 230 -12.87 -7.13 15.21
N ALA A 231 -12.11 -6.05 15.15
CA ALA A 231 -11.01 -5.82 16.07
C ALA A 231 -10.92 -4.34 16.45
N LEU A 232 -10.82 -4.07 17.74
CA LEU A 232 -10.52 -2.74 18.26
C LEU A 232 -9.06 -2.70 18.65
N ARG A 233 -8.37 -1.62 18.28
CA ARG A 233 -6.99 -1.34 18.70
C ARG A 233 -6.87 0.13 19.07
N ARG A 234 -5.82 0.49 19.81
CA ARG A 234 -5.36 1.89 19.86
C ARG A 234 -4.89 2.33 18.49
N GLU A 235 -4.99 3.62 18.22
CA GLU A 235 -4.31 4.20 17.06
C GLU A 235 -2.81 3.99 17.19
N SER A 236 -2.13 3.77 16.05
CA SER A 236 -0.69 3.54 16.04
C SER A 236 0.07 4.85 16.23
N ASP A 237 1.01 4.86 17.18
CA ASP A 237 1.97 5.96 17.38
C ASP A 237 3.25 5.79 16.53
N ALA A 238 3.24 4.87 15.56
CA ALA A 238 4.40 4.56 14.74
C ALA A 238 4.86 5.76 13.90
N THR A 239 6.17 6.01 13.90
CA THR A 239 6.84 7.11 13.16
C THR A 239 7.97 6.62 12.26
N GLN A 240 8.16 5.30 12.18
CA GLN A 240 9.14 4.61 11.36
C GLN A 240 9.00 4.96 9.87
N VAL A 241 10.10 4.86 9.12
CA VAL A 241 10.20 5.21 7.69
C VAL A 241 11.03 4.16 6.94
N GLY A 242 10.97 4.14 5.60
CA GLY A 242 11.86 3.31 4.77
C GLY A 242 11.70 1.80 4.98
N GLY A 243 10.50 1.35 5.34
CA GLY A 243 10.22 -0.08 5.52
C GLY A 243 10.64 -0.68 6.87
N ASP A 244 11.11 0.14 7.82
CA ASP A 244 11.45 -0.29 9.17
C ASP A 244 10.30 -1.06 9.85
N ARG A 245 10.66 -1.99 10.75
CA ARG A 245 9.69 -2.79 11.49
C ARG A 245 8.95 -1.90 12.49
N GLU A 246 7.63 -2.02 12.50
CA GLU A 246 6.73 -1.40 13.47
C GLU A 246 6.13 -2.43 14.43
N GLU A 247 5.79 -1.98 15.64
CA GLU A 247 5.01 -2.77 16.58
C GLU A 247 3.52 -2.68 16.23
N ILE A 248 2.81 -3.80 16.38
CA ILE A 248 1.37 -3.87 16.14
C ILE A 248 0.66 -3.48 17.45
N PRO A 249 -0.16 -2.42 17.49
CA PRO A 249 -0.94 -2.09 18.68
C PRO A 249 -1.83 -3.27 19.12
N GLU A 250 -1.84 -3.63 20.40
CA GLU A 250 -2.59 -4.79 20.88
C GLU A 250 -4.11 -4.65 20.63
N LYS A 251 -4.78 -5.80 20.44
CA LYS A 251 -6.24 -5.86 20.36
C LYS A 251 -6.84 -5.57 21.74
N ILE A 252 -7.90 -4.78 21.78
CA ILE A 252 -8.68 -4.51 22.99
C ILE A 252 -9.91 -5.43 22.98
N PRO A 253 -9.92 -6.53 23.76
CA PRO A 253 -11.03 -7.48 23.75
C PRO A 253 -12.23 -6.97 24.55
N GLY A 254 -13.40 -7.57 24.33
CA GLY A 254 -14.58 -7.39 25.18
C GLY A 254 -15.39 -6.10 24.96
N LEU A 255 -14.99 -5.25 24.01
CA LEU A 255 -15.69 -3.99 23.69
C LEU A 255 -16.51 -4.04 22.40
N ILE A 256 -16.55 -5.19 21.73
CA ILE A 256 -17.31 -5.37 20.48
C ILE A 256 -18.27 -6.53 20.64
N GLU A 257 -19.55 -6.25 20.49
CA GLU A 257 -20.61 -7.24 20.36
C GLU A 257 -20.97 -7.38 18.88
N ALA A 258 -20.38 -8.37 18.23
CA ALA A 258 -20.68 -8.66 16.83
C ALA A 258 -22.09 -9.27 16.68
N ALA A 259 -22.79 -8.85 15.64
CA ALA A 259 -24.04 -9.43 15.17
C ALA A 259 -23.82 -9.97 13.74
N ASP A 260 -24.84 -10.65 13.23
CA ASP A 260 -24.82 -11.16 11.85
C ASP A 260 -24.90 -10.00 10.83
N ASP A 261 -24.57 -10.32 9.57
CA ASP A 261 -24.78 -9.43 8.42
C ASP A 261 -24.07 -8.06 8.52
N GLY A 262 -22.82 -8.07 8.99
CA GLY A 262 -21.99 -6.86 9.04
C GLY A 262 -22.36 -5.85 10.11
N HIS A 263 -23.19 -6.22 11.07
CA HIS A 263 -23.56 -5.37 12.21
C HIS A 263 -22.70 -5.68 13.44
N ALA A 264 -22.36 -4.65 14.22
CA ALA A 264 -21.77 -4.79 15.55
C ALA A 264 -22.17 -3.63 16.45
N VAL A 265 -22.00 -3.79 17.76
CA VAL A 265 -22.08 -2.69 18.73
C VAL A 265 -20.71 -2.53 19.39
N LEU A 266 -20.15 -1.33 19.28
CA LEU A 266 -18.93 -0.92 19.96
C LEU A 266 -19.29 -0.25 21.29
N SER A 267 -18.74 -0.77 22.38
CA SER A 267 -18.62 -0.02 23.64
C SER A 267 -17.35 0.82 23.56
N ALA A 268 -17.49 2.14 23.58
CA ALA A 268 -16.34 3.04 23.57
C ALA A 268 -15.46 2.77 24.80
N PRO A 269 -14.12 2.68 24.65
CA PRO A 269 -13.20 2.56 25.78
C PRO A 269 -13.46 3.63 26.85
N GLU A 270 -13.32 3.28 28.13
CA GLU A 270 -13.41 4.24 29.24
C GLU A 270 -12.27 5.26 29.24
N GLN A 271 -11.12 4.85 28.70
CA GLN A 271 -9.94 5.70 28.65
C GLN A 271 -9.99 6.59 27.40
N ALA A 272 -9.93 7.91 27.63
CA ALA A 272 -9.75 8.89 26.56
C ALA A 272 -8.52 8.57 25.69
N GLY A 273 -8.63 8.81 24.40
CA GLY A 273 -7.56 8.57 23.43
C GLY A 273 -8.05 8.20 22.05
N ASP A 274 -7.09 7.88 21.19
CA ASP A 274 -7.31 7.58 19.78
C ASP A 274 -7.30 6.06 19.57
N TYR A 275 -8.31 5.58 18.84
CA TYR A 275 -8.57 4.18 18.61
C TYR A 275 -8.94 3.94 17.15
N ARG A 276 -8.87 2.67 16.73
CA ARG A 276 -9.29 2.25 15.40
C ARG A 276 -10.08 0.97 15.46
N LEU A 277 -11.28 1.01 14.89
CA LEU A 277 -12.13 -0.16 14.71
C LEU A 277 -11.89 -0.75 13.33
N PHE A 278 -11.52 -2.02 13.27
CA PHE A 278 -11.31 -2.80 12.06
C PHE A 278 -12.46 -3.77 11.86
N VAL A 279 -12.80 -4.01 10.59
CA VAL A 279 -13.65 -5.11 10.14
C VAL A 279 -12.95 -5.89 9.04
N TYR A 280 -13.06 -7.21 9.10
CA TYR A 280 -12.59 -8.18 8.12
C TYR A 280 -13.78 -9.02 7.68
N VAL A 281 -13.99 -9.16 6.38
CA VAL A 281 -15.14 -9.82 5.77
C VAL A 281 -14.62 -11.00 4.96
N TYR A 282 -14.95 -12.22 5.34
CA TYR A 282 -14.41 -13.45 4.75
C TYR A 282 -15.48 -14.19 3.95
N ASP A 283 -15.09 -14.74 2.80
CA ASP A 283 -15.91 -15.58 1.90
C ASP A 283 -15.99 -17.05 2.36
N GLY A 284 -15.07 -17.49 3.22
CA GLY A 284 -14.92 -18.90 3.61
C GLY A 284 -14.10 -19.75 2.63
N ASN A 285 -13.64 -19.17 1.52
CA ASN A 285 -12.81 -19.76 0.47
C ASN A 285 -11.38 -19.19 0.43
N GLY A 286 -10.96 -18.53 1.51
CA GLY A 286 -9.59 -18.02 1.68
C GLY A 286 -9.38 -16.60 1.18
N HIS A 287 -10.45 -15.86 0.91
CA HIS A 287 -10.38 -14.44 0.55
C HIS A 287 -11.08 -13.57 1.59
N ALA A 288 -10.68 -12.31 1.63
CA ALA A 288 -11.23 -11.35 2.56
C ALA A 288 -11.22 -9.91 2.04
N GLY A 289 -12.29 -9.19 2.35
CA GLY A 289 -12.33 -7.74 2.35
C GLY A 289 -11.95 -7.18 3.73
N HIS A 290 -11.46 -5.94 3.77
CA HIS A 290 -11.23 -5.23 5.02
C HIS A 290 -11.51 -3.74 4.92
N ALA A 291 -11.89 -3.13 6.04
CA ALA A 291 -12.04 -1.70 6.23
C ALA A 291 -11.74 -1.33 7.69
N ASN A 292 -11.49 -0.05 7.96
CA ASN A 292 -11.34 0.43 9.33
C ASN A 292 -11.76 1.90 9.48
N ILE A 293 -12.02 2.31 10.73
CA ILE A 293 -12.43 3.67 11.10
C ILE A 293 -11.60 4.10 12.32
N PRO A 294 -10.75 5.14 12.23
CA PRO A 294 -10.24 5.82 13.40
C PRO A 294 -11.34 6.62 14.09
N PHE A 295 -11.33 6.60 15.42
CA PHE A 295 -12.20 7.43 16.24
C PHE A 295 -11.46 7.86 17.51
N ARG A 296 -11.96 8.90 18.16
CA ARG A 296 -11.44 9.42 19.42
C ARG A 296 -12.47 9.26 20.53
N VAL A 297 -12.04 8.77 21.68
CA VAL A 297 -12.81 8.88 22.93
C VAL A 297 -12.37 10.14 23.66
N ARG A 298 -13.33 10.98 24.06
CA ARG A 298 -13.10 12.23 24.79
C ARG A 298 -12.82 12.03 26.27
#